data_AF-A0A4Y5STE7-F1
#
_entry.id   AF-A0A4Y5STE7-F1
#
_cell.length_a   1.000
_cell.length_b   1.000
_cell.length_c   1.000
_cell.angle_alpha   90.00
_cell.angle_beta   90.00
_cell.angle_gamma   90.00
#
_symmetry.space_group_name_H-M   'P 1'
#
loop_
_entity.id
_entity.type
_entity.pdbx_description
1 polymer ?
#
loop_
_entity_poly.entity_id
_entity_poly.type
_entity_poly.pdbx_seq_one_letter_code
_entity_poly.pdbx_strand_id
1 'polypeptide(L)' 'MMSAESDMVGVPGVREQAYPIKRVLDQESRKVVGWLYRWNTGQVAVMWKGERCESVIYE' A
#
# COMPACT_ATOMS: atom_id res chain seq x y z
N MET A 1 7.41 30.56 -16.14
CA MET A 1 6.44 30.26 -15.07
C MET A 1 6.43 28.75 -14.94
N MET A 2 7.08 28.21 -13.91
CA MET A 2 7.19 26.76 -13.71
C MET A 2 5.83 26.22 -13.26
N SER A 3 5.19 25.42 -14.10
CA SER A 3 3.99 24.66 -13.72
C SER A 3 4.44 23.52 -12.81
N ALA A 4 4.41 23.77 -11.50
CA ALA A 4 4.65 22.76 -10.49
C ALA A 4 3.55 21.69 -10.59
N GLU A 5 4.01 20.45 -10.62
CA GLU A 5 3.22 19.24 -10.69
C GLU A 5 2.21 19.23 -9.53
N SER A 6 0.93 19.09 -9.85
CA SER A 6 -0.14 19.11 -8.86
C SER A 6 -0.18 17.77 -8.14
N ASP A 7 0.67 17.62 -7.12
CA ASP A 7 0.52 16.59 -6.10
C ASP A 7 -0.87 16.72 -5.48
N MET A 8 -1.74 15.74 -5.75
CA MET A 8 -3.08 15.66 -5.16
C MET A 8 -2.97 15.37 -3.66
N VAL A 9 -2.71 16.41 -2.88
CA VAL A 9 -2.84 16.41 -1.42
C VAL A 9 -4.32 16.22 -1.08
N GLY A 10 -4.59 15.28 -0.17
CA GLY A 10 -5.91 14.77 0.20
C GLY A 10 -7.01 15.83 0.22
N VAL A 11 -8.11 15.54 -0.46
CA VAL A 11 -9.26 16.45 -0.59
C VAL A 11 -9.89 16.65 0.80
N PRO A 12 -9.88 17.87 1.38
CA PRO A 12 -10.44 18.11 2.71
C PRO A 12 -11.94 17.80 2.70
N GLY A 13 -12.35 16.84 3.53
CA GLY A 13 -13.73 16.33 3.61
C GLY A 13 -13.90 14.85 3.29
N VAL A 14 -12.90 14.21 2.65
CA VAL A 14 -12.88 12.76 2.42
C VAL A 14 -12.07 12.10 3.53
N ARG A 15 -12.68 11.18 4.30
CA ARG A 15 -11.95 10.39 5.29
C ARG A 15 -10.90 9.53 4.59
N GLU A 16 -9.71 9.42 5.18
CA GLU A 16 -8.70 8.49 4.69
C GLU A 16 -9.22 7.06 4.83
N GLN A 17 -9.21 6.33 3.71
CA GLN A 17 -9.68 4.95 3.65
C GLN A 17 -8.68 4.12 2.86
N ALA A 18 -8.37 2.95 3.39
CA ALA A 18 -7.51 1.97 2.77
C ALA A 18 -8.32 0.72 2.44
N TYR A 19 -8.15 0.19 1.24
CA TYR A 19 -8.71 -1.11 0.85
C TYR A 19 -7.60 -2.08 0.44
N PRO A 20 -7.72 -3.36 0.83
CA PRO A 20 -6.74 -4.37 0.44
C PRO A 20 -6.85 -4.64 -1.06
N ILE A 21 -5.72 -4.67 -1.75
CA ILE A 21 -5.65 -4.95 -3.19
C ILE A 21 -4.95 -6.26 -3.52
N LYS A 22 -3.96 -6.67 -2.71
CA LYS A 22 -3.20 -7.92 -2.91
C LYS A 22 -2.75 -8.52 -1.58
N ARG A 23 -2.50 -9.82 -1.56
CA ARG A 23 -1.79 -10.48 -0.46
C ARG A 23 -0.28 -10.36 -0.70
N VAL A 24 0.46 -10.26 0.38
CA VAL A 24 1.91 -10.31 0.39
C VAL A 24 2.29 -11.68 0.95
N LEU A 25 2.96 -12.47 0.13
CA LEU A 25 3.39 -13.82 0.45
C LEU A 25 4.91 -13.84 0.63
N ASP A 26 5.39 -14.54 1.63
CA ASP A 26 6.81 -14.89 1.72
C ASP A 26 7.20 -15.72 0.49
N GLN A 27 8.32 -15.38 -0.14
CA GLN A 27 8.73 -16.01 -1.39
C GLN A 27 9.07 -17.49 -1.19
N GLU A 28 9.71 -17.86 -0.07
CA GLU A 28 10.20 -19.21 0.17
C GLU A 28 9.08 -20.15 0.61
N SER A 29 8.34 -19.77 1.65
CA SER A 29 7.30 -20.59 2.27
C SER A 29 5.91 -20.39 1.68
N ARG A 30 5.72 -19.36 0.84
CA ARG A 30 4.42 -18.96 0.24
C ARG A 30 3.33 -18.67 1.30
N LYS A 31 3.73 -18.39 2.54
CA LYS A 31 2.81 -17.99 3.62
C LYS A 31 2.44 -16.52 3.49
N VAL A 32 1.22 -16.17 3.87
CA VAL A 32 0.78 -14.76 3.92
C VAL A 32 1.51 -14.04 5.05
N VAL A 33 2.36 -13.08 4.69
CA VAL A 33 3.13 -12.21 5.59
C VAL A 33 2.60 -10.77 5.61
N GLY A 34 1.58 -10.45 4.81
CA GLY A 34 0.95 -9.14 4.85
C GLY A 34 -0.08 -8.93 3.74
N TRP A 35 -0.52 -7.68 3.61
CA TRP A 35 -1.44 -7.24 2.57
C TRP A 35 -1.00 -5.88 2.02
N LEU A 36 -1.15 -5.73 0.71
CA LEU A 36 -0.96 -4.46 0.03
C LEU A 36 -2.27 -3.70 0.05
N TYR A 37 -2.24 -2.46 0.53
CA TYR A 37 -3.39 -1.58 0.59
C TYR A 37 -3.19 -0.40 -0.36
N ARG A 38 -4.28 0.02 -1.01
CA ARG A 38 -4.36 1.29 -1.71
C ARG A 38 -5.24 2.24 -0.90
N TRP A 39 -4.71 3.42 -0.66
CA TRP A 39 -5.42 4.52 -0.02
C TRP A 39 -6.15 5.34 -1.07
N ASN A 40 -7.29 5.91 -0.69
CA ASN A 40 -8.00 6.87 -1.53
C ASN A 40 -7.20 8.17 -1.79
N THR A 41 -6.12 8.41 -1.04
CA THR A 41 -5.12 9.46 -1.31
C THR A 41 -4.17 9.12 -2.46
N GLY A 42 -4.29 7.93 -3.06
CA GLY A 42 -3.39 7.44 -4.12
C GLY A 42 -2.15 6.72 -3.59
N GLN A 43 -1.89 6.78 -2.28
CA GLN A 43 -0.77 6.08 -1.66
C GLN A 43 -0.99 4.57 -1.66
N VAL A 44 0.10 3.81 -1.75
CA VAL A 44 0.10 2.35 -1.67
C VAL A 44 1.09 1.93 -0.58
N ALA A 45 0.62 1.10 0.35
CA ALA A 45 1.43 0.67 1.50
C ALA A 45 1.20 -0.82 1.82
N VAL A 46 2.24 -1.48 2.31
CA VAL A 46 2.14 -2.86 2.82
C VAL A 46 1.90 -2.82 4.32
N MET A 47 0.87 -3.55 4.75
CA MET A 47 0.61 -3.86 6.15
C MET A 47 1.11 -5.28 6.44
N TRP A 48 2.13 -5.38 7.27
CA TRP A 48 2.79 -6.64 7.62
C TRP A 48 2.05 -7.39 8.71
N LYS A 49 1.98 -8.71 8.57
CA LYS A 49 1.51 -9.65 9.59
C LYS A 49 2.73 -10.14 10.37
N GLY A 50 3.05 -9.43 11.45
CA GLY A 50 4.23 -9.72 12.27
C GLY A 50 5.46 -8.97 11.77
N GLU A 51 6.60 -9.68 11.67
CA GLU A 51 7.85 -9.07 11.23
C GLU A 51 7.83 -8.74 9.74
N ARG A 52 8.60 -7.71 9.39
CA ARG A 52 8.80 -7.33 7.99
C ARG A 52 9.58 -8.44 7.29
N CYS A 53 9.05 -8.90 6.16
CA CYS A 53 9.74 -9.85 5.30
C CYS A 53 10.41 -9.12 4.14
N GLU A 54 11.65 -9.48 3.80
CA GLU A 54 12.41 -8.83 2.72
C GLU A 54 12.10 -9.45 1.35
N SER A 55 11.89 -10.76 1.31
CA SER A 55 11.67 -11.53 0.08
C SER A 55 10.20 -11.89 -0.08
N VAL A 56 9.46 -11.09 -0.85
CA VAL A 56 8.00 -11.24 -0.95
C VAL A 56 7.47 -11.24 -2.38
N ILE A 57 6.31 -11.89 -2.54
CA ILE A 57 5.54 -11.95 -3.78
C ILE A 57 4.17 -11.31 -3.54
N TYR A 58 3.72 -10.49 -4.49
CA TYR A 58 2.41 -9.83 -4.46
C TYR A 58 1.40 -10.58 -5.33
N GLU A 59 0.43 -11.24 -4.68
CA GLU A 59 -0.63 -12.02 -5.33
C GLU A 59 -2.00 -11.39 -5.11
#